data_AF-A0A1A6GTU6-F1
#
_entry.id   AF-A0A1A6GTU6-F1
#
_cell.length_a   1.000
_cell.length_b   1.000
_cell.length_c   1.000
_cell.angle_alpha   90.00
_cell.angle_beta   90.00
_cell.angle_gamma   90.00
#
_symmetry.space_group_name_H-M   'P 1'
#
loop_
_entity.id
_entity.type
_entity.pdbx_description
1 polymer ?
#
loop_
_entity_poly.entity_id
_entity_poly.type
_entity_poly.pdbx_seq_one_letter_code
_entity_poly.pdbx_strand_id
1 'polypeptide(L)' 'ICHCEGDDESPLITPCHCTGSLHFVHQACLQQWIKSSDTRCCELCKYEFIMETKLKPLRK' A
#
# COMPACT_ATOMS: atom_id res chain seq x y z
N ILE A 1 5.18 5.52 4.51
CA ILE A 1 6.04 4.66 3.66
C ILE A 1 7.40 4.57 4.33
N CYS A 2 7.99 3.37 4.46
CA CYS A 2 9.30 3.16 5.06
C CYS A 2 10.37 2.98 3.98
N HIS A 3 11.64 3.22 4.34
CA HIS A 3 12.80 3.02 3.47
C HIS A 3 13.64 1.79 3.90
N CYS A 4 13.04 0.88 4.67
CA CYS A 4 13.70 -0.36 5.09
C CYS A 4 13.60 -1.43 4.01
N GLU A 5 14.58 -2.34 3.98
CA GLU A 5 14.52 -3.58 3.19
C GLU A 5 13.43 -4.51 3.74
N GLY A 6 12.93 -5.42 2.89
CA GLY A 6 11.90 -6.37 3.28
C GLY A 6 12.43 -7.40 4.27
N ASP A 7 11.75 -7.54 5.39
CA ASP A 7 12.03 -8.58 6.39
C ASP A 7 11.19 -9.84 6.13
N ASP A 8 11.65 -11.00 6.62
CA ASP A 8 10.88 -12.26 6.58
C ASP A 8 9.48 -12.13 7.24
N GLU A 9 9.38 -11.32 8.29
CA GLU A 9 8.10 -11.05 8.98
C GLU A 9 7.23 -10.01 8.26
N SER A 10 7.83 -9.14 7.44
CA SER A 10 7.14 -8.10 6.69
C SER A 10 7.65 -8.04 5.26
N PRO A 11 7.16 -8.92 4.37
CA PRO A 11 7.57 -8.91 2.99
C PRO A 11 7.14 -7.61 2.29
N LEU A 12 7.97 -7.16 1.36
CA LEU A 12 7.66 -6.05 0.48
C LEU A 12 6.61 -6.51 -0.55
N ILE A 13 5.54 -5.73 -0.68
CA ILE A 13 4.48 -5.97 -1.66
C ILE A 13 4.47 -4.87 -2.71
N THR A 14 3.75 -5.16 -3.79
CA THR A 14 3.62 -4.33 -4.97
C THR A 14 2.19 -3.79 -5.03
N PRO A 15 1.91 -2.62 -4.43
CA PRO A 15 0.54 -2.21 -4.20
C PRO A 15 -0.09 -1.62 -5.46
N CYS A 16 0.69 -1.30 -6.49
CA CYS A 16 0.18 -0.75 -7.74
C CYS A 16 1.11 -1.09 -8.91
N HIS A 17 0.68 -0.72 -10.12
CA HIS A 17 1.44 -0.95 -11.36
C HIS A 17 2.62 0.02 -11.57
N CYS A 18 2.91 0.92 -10.63
CA CYS A 18 4.06 1.82 -10.77
C CYS A 18 5.37 1.04 -10.77
N THR A 19 6.21 1.21 -11.78
CA THR A 19 7.53 0.56 -11.84
C THR A 19 8.60 1.45 -11.18
N GLY A 20 9.44 0.90 -10.29
CA GLY A 20 10.57 1.63 -9.68
C GLY A 20 10.68 1.45 -8.17
N SER A 21 11.47 2.30 -7.49
CA SER A 21 11.71 2.20 -6.03
C SER A 21 10.46 2.40 -5.18
N LEU A 22 9.46 3.15 -5.69
CA LEU A 22 8.17 3.36 -5.02
C LEU A 22 7.21 2.16 -5.17
N HIS A 23 7.60 1.12 -5.90
CA HIS A 23 6.80 -0.07 -6.14
C HIS A 23 6.75 -1.00 -4.92
N PHE A 24 7.81 -1.03 -4.11
CA PHE A 24 7.95 -1.99 -3.03
C PHE A 24 7.71 -1.32 -1.68
N VAL A 25 6.65 -1.74 -0.98
CA VAL A 25 6.31 -1.22 0.34
C VAL A 25 5.83 -2.34 1.24
N HIS A 26 6.05 -2.23 2.55
CA HIS A 26 5.46 -3.18 3.48
C HIS A 26 3.93 -3.06 3.49
N GLN A 27 3.25 -4.20 3.61
CA GLN A 27 1.79 -4.26 3.75
C GLN A 27 1.30 -3.35 4.89
N ALA A 28 1.99 -3.36 6.04
CA ALA A 28 1.69 -2.52 7.19
C ALA A 28 1.92 -1.02 6.93
N CYS A 29 3.02 -0.66 6.25
CA CYS A 29 3.32 0.73 5.92
C CYS A 29 2.33 1.32 4.92
N LEU A 30 1.89 0.54 3.95
CA LEU A 30 0.82 0.92 3.02
C LEU A 30 -0.50 1.12 3.77
N GLN A 31 -0.89 0.18 4.64
CA GLN A 31 -2.08 0.32 5.46
C GLN A 31 -2.06 1.58 6.32
N GLN A 32 -0.93 1.86 6.98
CA GLN A 32 -0.75 3.07 7.79
C GLN A 32 -0.86 4.33 6.93
N TRP A 33 -0.24 4.32 5.74
CA TRP A 33 -0.26 5.45 4.82
C TRP A 33 -1.66 5.72 4.26
N ILE A 34 -2.42 4.69 3.90
CA ILE A 34 -3.81 4.82 3.44
C ILE A 34 -4.70 5.38 4.55
N LYS A 35 -4.56 4.88 5.79
CA LYS A 35 -5.27 5.43 6.95
C LYS A 35 -4.94 6.90 7.20
N SER A 36 -3.70 7.31 6.94
CA SER A 36 -3.25 8.69 7.15
C SER A 36 -3.60 9.62 5.99
N SER A 37 -3.62 9.12 4.74
CA SER A 37 -3.87 9.92 3.53
C SER A 37 -5.33 9.87 3.05
N ASP A 38 -6.16 9.03 3.67
CA ASP A 38 -7.56 8.76 3.28
C ASP A 38 -7.71 8.41 1.77
N THR A 39 -6.67 7.84 1.17
CA THR A 39 -6.66 7.51 -0.25
C THR A 39 -6.34 6.04 -0.46
N ARG A 40 -7.10 5.38 -1.35
CA ARG A 40 -6.96 3.96 -1.66
C ARG A 40 -6.40 3.72 -3.06
N CYS A 41 -5.99 4.78 -3.74
CA CYS A 41 -5.48 4.71 -5.10
C CYS A 41 -4.10 5.35 -5.18
N CYS A 42 -3.24 4.79 -6.04
CA CYS A 42 -1.95 5.37 -6.32
C CYS A 42 -2.11 6.75 -6.95
N GLU A 43 -1.40 7.76 -6.43
CA GLU A 43 -1.48 9.10 -6.99
C GLU A 43 -0.88 9.22 -8.39
N LEU A 44 0.07 8.34 -8.73
CA LEU A 44 0.81 8.31 -9.99
C LEU A 44 0.05 7.55 -11.08
N CYS A 45 -0.25 6.27 -10.86
CA CYS A 45 -0.92 5.43 -11.87
C CYS A 45 -2.44 5.37 -11.70
N LYS A 46 -3.01 6.01 -10.67
CA LYS A 46 -4.45 5.96 -10.33
C LYS A 46 -5.02 4.57 -10.08
N TYR A 47 -4.16 3.54 -10.00
CA TYR A 47 -4.54 2.16 -9.73
C TYR A 47 -4.92 1.97 -8.26
N GLU A 48 -5.92 1.15 -7.98
CA GLU A 48 -6.34 0.82 -6.62
C GLU A 48 -5.28 -0.03 -5.92
N PHE A 49 -4.95 0.30 -4.67
CA PHE A 49 -3.88 -0.41 -3.99
C PHE A 49 -4.24 -1.88 -3.72
N ILE A 50 -3.40 -2.80 -4.18
CA ILE A 50 -3.54 -4.24 -3.95
C ILE A 50 -3.12 -4.51 -2.51
N MET A 51 -4.09 -4.73 -1.63
CA MET A 51 -3.86 -5.04 -0.24
C MET A 51 -4.94 -5.99 0.25
N GLU A 52 -4.57 -7.04 1.00
CA GLU A 52 -5.53 -7.87 1.73
C GLU A 52 -6.06 -7.09 2.93
N THR A 53 -6.89 -6.10 2.63
CA THR A 53 -7.65 -5.41 3.64
C THR A 53 -9.02 -6.06 3.68
N LYS A 54 -9.36 -6.60 4.85
CA LYS A 54 -10.75 -6.74 5.28
C LYS A 54 -11.33 -5.33 5.42
N LEU A 55 -11.46 -4.59 4.33
CA LEU A 55 -12.17 -3.31 4.30
C LEU A 55 -13.60 -3.70 4.57
N LYS A 56 -14.03 -3.54 5.82
CA LYS A 56 -15.44 -3.38 6.10
C LYS A 56 -15.91 -2.27 5.15
N PRO A 57 -16.86 -2.56 4.24
CA PRO A 57 -17.39 -1.52 3.40
C PRO A 57 -18.08 -0.54 4.35
N LEU A 58 -17.52 0.66 4.50
CA LEU A 58 -18.23 1.78 5.10
C LEU A 58 -19.29 2.20 4.08
N ARG A 59 -20.38 1.43 4.02
CA ARG A 59 -21.63 1.87 3.40
C ARG A 59 -22.22 2.90 4.35
N LYS A 60 -22.40 4.13 3.86
CA LYS A 60 -23.22 5.16 4.50
C LYS A 60 -24.66 4.68 4.61
#